data_AF-A0A1H8VR51-F1
#
_entry.id   AF-A0A1H8VR51-F1
#
_cell.length_a   1.000
_cell.length_b   1.000
_cell.length_c   1.000
_cell.angle_alpha   90.00
_cell.angle_beta   90.00
_cell.angle_gamma   90.00
#
_symmetry.space_group_name_H-M   'P 1'
#
loop_
_entity.id
_entity.type
_entity.pdbx_description
1 polymer ?
#
loop_
_entity_poly.entity_id
_entity_poly.type
_entity_poly.pdbx_seq_one_letter_code
_entity_poly.pdbx_strand_id
1 'polypeptide(L)'
;MQIESMKLKQFVDAFFERPQSHIYTRPEISFLLANKTDVWDIVGWPGAVAIYRNSQFKNMDEGYGEATPILVIHKKPECMNRTL
;
A
#
# COMPACT_ATOMS: atom_id res chain seq x y z
N MET A 1 -5.54 9.46 -15.22
CA MET A 1 -4.97 9.89 -13.93
C MET A 1 -3.46 9.91 -14.12
N GLN A 2 -2.79 11.06 -13.97
CA GLN A 2 -1.32 11.09 -14.09
C GLN A 2 -0.75 10.38 -12.87
N ILE A 3 0.05 9.34 -13.13
CA ILE A 3 0.65 8.53 -12.10
C ILE A 3 2.02 9.18 -11.79
N GLU A 4 2.11 9.88 -10.67
CA GLU A 4 3.31 10.63 -10.29
C GLU A 4 4.19 9.82 -9.33
N SER A 5 5.51 9.98 -9.49
CA SER A 5 6.47 9.41 -8.57
C SER A 5 6.54 10.25 -7.29
N MET A 6 6.59 9.58 -6.14
CA MET A 6 6.69 10.23 -4.83
C MET A 6 7.44 9.36 -3.84
N LYS A 7 7.83 9.91 -2.68
CA LYS A 7 8.45 9.09 -1.63
C LYS A 7 7.42 8.13 -1.05
N LEU A 8 7.84 6.92 -0.70
CA LEU A 8 6.97 5.93 -0.07
C LEU A 8 6.32 6.48 1.22
N LYS A 9 7.07 7.26 2.02
CA LYS A 9 6.50 7.92 3.19
C LYS A 9 5.33 8.84 2.82
N GLN A 10 5.47 9.67 1.79
CA GLN A 10 4.41 10.59 1.36
C GLN A 10 3.18 9.82 0.88
N PHE A 11 3.41 8.74 0.13
CA PHE A 11 2.33 7.87 -0.33
C PHE A 11 1.56 7.22 0.84
N VAL A 12 2.27 6.70 1.84
CA VAL A 12 1.66 6.10 3.04
C VAL A 12 0.96 7.16 3.89
N ASP A 13 1.56 8.35 4.05
CA ASP A 13 0.94 9.45 4.78
C ASP A 13 -0.39 9.86 4.13
N ALA A 14 -0.40 10.02 2.80
CA ALA A 14 -1.61 10.33 2.03
C ALA A 14 -2.67 9.22 2.10
N PHE A 15 -2.27 7.95 2.20
CA PHE A 15 -3.20 6.86 2.46
C PHE A 15 -3.87 7.02 3.84
N PHE A 16 -3.11 7.37 4.87
CA PHE A 16 -3.63 7.54 6.24
C PHE A 16 -4.49 8.79 6.45
N GLU A 17 -4.40 9.79 5.58
CA GLU A 17 -5.30 10.95 5.59
C GLU A 17 -6.73 10.63 5.08
N ARG A 18 -6.92 9.49 4.40
CA ARG A 18 -8.24 9.08 3.89
C ARG A 18 -9.14 8.59 5.03
N PRO A 19 -10.47 8.87 5.01
CA PRO A 19 -11.39 8.43 6.07
C PRO A 19 -11.37 6.92 6.34
N GLN A 20 -11.22 6.12 5.28
CA GLN A 20 -11.19 4.65 5.33
C GLN A 20 -9.90 4.06 5.91
N SER A 21 -8.87 4.86 6.17
CA SER A 21 -7.61 4.40 6.76
C SER A 21 -7.72 4.00 8.24
N HIS A 22 -8.76 4.46 8.94
CA HIS A 22 -8.93 4.28 10.39
C HIS A 22 -8.98 2.81 10.83
N ILE A 23 -9.32 1.88 9.93
CA ILE A 23 -9.35 0.44 10.18
C ILE A 23 -7.98 -0.24 10.05
N TYR A 24 -6.93 0.50 9.67
CA TYR A 24 -5.58 -0.01 9.45
C TYR A 24 -4.60 0.47 10.52
N THR A 25 -3.59 -0.35 10.81
CA THR A 25 -2.49 0.00 11.70
C THR A 25 -1.40 0.69 10.89
N ARG A 26 -0.96 1.88 11.32
CA ARG A 26 0.14 2.58 10.65
C ARG A 26 1.43 1.77 10.79
N PRO A 27 2.10 1.38 9.69
CA PRO A 27 3.30 0.58 9.77
C PRO A 27 4.49 1.45 10.19
N GLU A 28 5.46 0.85 10.86
CA GLU A 28 6.79 1.42 10.96
C GLU A 28 7.53 1.21 9.65
N ILE A 29 8.08 2.29 9.09
CA ILE A 29 8.83 2.25 7.83
C ILE A 29 10.25 2.67 8.13
N SER A 30 11.22 1.83 7.76
CA SER A 30 12.63 2.18 7.93
C SER A 30 12.99 3.43 7.13
N PHE A 31 13.95 4.22 7.62
CA PHE A 31 14.35 5.48 6.97
C PHE A 31 14.73 5.31 5.49
N LEU A 32 15.46 4.23 5.16
CA LEU A 32 15.85 3.92 3.79
C LEU A 32 14.64 3.64 2.89
N LEU A 33 13.67 2.89 3.42
CA LEU A 33 12.46 2.53 2.67
C LEU A 33 11.52 3.73 2.52
N ALA A 34 11.36 4.53 3.58
CA ALA A 34 10.55 5.74 3.62
C ALA A 34 10.96 6.79 2.58
N ASN A 35 12.25 6.89 2.28
CA ASN A 35 12.81 7.83 1.30
C ASN A 35 12.94 7.28 -0.13
N LYS A 36 12.56 6.02 -0.39
CA LYS A 36 12.51 5.52 -1.77
C LYS A 36 11.45 6.30 -2.54
N THR A 37 11.82 6.78 -3.72
CA THR A 37 10.91 7.42 -4.67
C THR A 37 10.59 6.44 -5.78
N ASP A 38 9.32 6.20 -6.00
CA ASP A 38 8.83 5.36 -7.08
C ASP A 38 7.40 5.79 -7.42
N VAL A 39 6.84 5.16 -8.43
CA VAL A 39 5.41 5.14 -8.61
C VAL A 39 4.83 4.01 -7.76
N TRP A 40 3.94 4.35 -6.83
CA TRP A 40 3.35 3.38 -5.92
C TRP A 40 1.94 3.00 -6.34
N ASP A 41 1.60 1.73 -6.12
CA ASP A 41 0.26 1.20 -6.30
C ASP A 41 -0.21 0.52 -5.01
N ILE A 42 -1.53 0.44 -4.81
CA ILE A 42 -2.13 -0.17 -3.61
C ILE A 42 -3.20 -1.19 -3.98
N VAL A 43 -3.10 -2.36 -3.37
CA VAL A 43 -3.99 -3.49 -3.63
C VAL A 43 -4.66 -3.91 -2.32
N GLY A 44 -5.98 -4.07 -2.36
CA GLY A 44 -6.75 -4.54 -1.21
C GLY A 44 -6.64 -6.05 -1.04
N TRP A 45 -6.27 -6.50 0.15
CA TRP A 45 -6.24 -7.91 0.56
C TRP A 45 -7.23 -8.17 1.70
N PRO A 46 -7.74 -9.40 1.88
CA PRO A 46 -8.47 -9.77 3.09
C PRO A 46 -7.61 -9.48 4.33
N GLY A 47 -8.04 -8.52 5.15
CA GLY A 47 -7.33 -8.12 6.37
C GLY A 47 -6.13 -7.18 6.19
N ALA A 48 -5.80 -6.73 4.98
CA ALA A 48 -4.65 -5.84 4.75
C ALA A 48 -4.79 -5.00 3.46
N VAL A 49 -3.85 -4.09 3.25
CA VAL A 49 -3.54 -3.53 1.93
C VAL A 49 -2.05 -3.72 1.66
N ALA A 50 -1.72 -4.06 0.42
CA ALA A 50 -0.35 -4.26 -0.03
C ALA A 50 0.06 -3.13 -0.97
N ILE A 51 1.24 -2.57 -0.75
CA ILE A 51 1.82 -1.49 -1.55
C ILE A 51 2.93 -2.06 -2.42
N TYR A 52 2.92 -1.68 -3.69
CA TYR A 52 3.82 -2.18 -4.71
C TYR A 52 4.45 -1.03 -5.50
N ARG A 53 5.51 -1.33 -6.23
CA ARG A 53 5.99 -0.43 -7.29
C ARG A 53 5.17 -0.69 -8.54
N ASN A 54 4.62 0.36 -9.14
CA ASN A 54 3.81 0.21 -10.33
C ASN A 54 4.60 -0.39 -11.51
N SER A 55 5.91 -0.14 -11.57
CA SER A 55 6.83 -0.75 -12.55
C SER A 55 6.89 -2.29 -12.49
N GLN A 56 6.46 -2.91 -11.39
CA GLN A 56 6.34 -4.37 -11.27
C GLN A 56 5.11 -4.93 -12.02
N PHE A 57 4.19 -4.07 -12.45
CA PHE A 57 2.99 -4.46 -13.20
C PHE A 57 3.16 -4.08 -14.67
N LYS A 58 3.90 -4.91 -15.41
CA LYS A 58 4.08 -4.72 -16.86
C LYS A 58 2.83 -5.08 -17.66
N ASN A 59 1.98 -5.97 -17.14
CA ASN A 59 0.71 -6.37 -17.73
C ASN A 59 -0.34 -6.48 -16.61
N MET A 60 -1.42 -5.70 -16.66
CA MET A 60 -2.54 -5.86 -15.70
C MET A 60 -3.23 -7.23 -15.83
N ASP A 61 -3.07 -7.91 -16.98
CA ASP A 61 -3.67 -9.22 -17.27
C ASP A 61 -2.96 -10.41 -16.60
N GLU A 62 -1.69 -10.27 -16.18
CA GLU A 62 -0.95 -11.35 -15.48
C GLU A 62 -1.17 -11.32 -13.96
N GLY A 63 -1.91 -10.34 -13.46
CA GLY A 63 -2.33 -10.25 -12.06
C GLY A 63 -1.20 -9.95 -11.08
N TYR A 64 -1.59 -9.60 -9.85
CA TYR A 64 -0.68 -9.26 -8.75
C TYR A 64 0.11 -10.45 -8.18
N GLY A 65 0.08 -11.62 -8.84
CA GLY A 65 0.56 -12.90 -8.32
C GLY A 65 2.09 -13.03 -8.23
N GLU A 66 2.83 -12.33 -9.09
CA GLU A 66 4.30 -12.44 -9.15
C GLU A 66 5.04 -11.28 -8.50
N ALA A 67 4.36 -10.17 -8.21
CA ALA A 67 5.00 -9.02 -7.57
C ALA A 67 5.12 -9.23 -6.05
N THR A 68 6.30 -9.02 -5.49
CA THR A 68 6.49 -8.97 -4.04
C THR A 68 6.08 -7.59 -3.52
N PRO A 69 5.17 -7.50 -2.53
CA PRO A 69 4.80 -6.21 -1.95
C PRO A 69 5.98 -5.57 -1.24
N ILE A 70 6.11 -4.26 -1.40
CA ILE A 70 7.13 -3.45 -0.75
C ILE A 70 6.76 -3.17 0.71
N LEU A 71 5.47 -3.03 0.98
CA LEU A 71 4.93 -2.80 2.31
C LEU A 71 3.54 -3.41 2.42
N VAL A 72 3.24 -4.07 3.53
CA VAL A 72 1.90 -4.57 3.85
C VAL A 72 1.39 -3.82 5.08
N ILE A 73 0.18 -3.27 4.97
CA ILE A 73 -0.48 -2.52 6.03
C ILE A 73 -1.68 -3.35 6.48
N HIS A 74 -1.60 -3.89 7.69
CA HIS A 74 -2.65 -4.75 8.24
C HIS A 74 -3.82 -3.92 8.78
N LYS A 75 -5.03 -4.49 8.68
CA LYS A 75 -6.17 -4.02 9.45
C LYS A 75 -5.86 -4.17 10.94
N LYS A 76 -6.42 -3.27 11.75
CA LYS A 76 -6.39 -3.40 13.20
C LYS A 76 -7.14 -4.69 13.60
N PRO A 77 -6.69 -5.41 14.66
CA PRO A 77 -7.31 -6.67 15.07
C PRO A 77 -8.83 -6.57 15.26
N GLU A 78 -9.32 -5.48 15.84
CA GLU A 78 -10.74 -5.21 16.07
C GLU A 78 -11.57 -5.00 14.79
N CYS A 79 -10.91 -4.76 13.66
CA CYS A 79 -11.54 -4.57 12.34
C CYS A 79 -11.40 -5.78 11.42
N MET A 80 -10.75 -6.86 11.86
CA MET A 80 -10.57 -8.10 11.07
C MET A 80 -11.91 -8.81 10.78
N ASN A 81 -12.86 -8.77 11.72
CA ASN A 81 -14.17 -9.43 11.62
C ASN A 81 -15.28 -8.53 11.05
N ARG A 82 -14.96 -7.27 10.72
CA ARG A 82 -15.89 -6.41 9.97
C ARG A 82 -15.74 -6.78 8.49
N THR A 83 -16.50 -7.78 8.06
CA THR A 83 -16.91 -7.90 6.67
C THR A 83 -17.56 -6.57 6.29
N LEU A 84 -16.94 -5.83 5.38
CA LEU A 84 -17.59 -4.75 4.65
C LEU A 84 -18.70 -5.35 3.79
#